data_AF-A0A8J3YV33-F1
#
_entry.id   AF-A0A8J3YV33-F1
#
_cell.length_a   1.000
_cell.length_b   1.000
_cell.length_c   1.000
_cell.angle_alpha   90.00
_cell.angle_beta   90.00
_cell.angle_gamma   90.00
#
_symmetry.space_group_name_H-M   'P 1'
#
loop_
_entity.id
_entity.type
_entity.pdbx_description
1 polymer ?
#
loop_
_entity_poly.entity_id
_entity_poly.type
_entity_poly.pdbx_seq_one_letter_code
_entity_poly.pdbx_strand_id
1 'polypeptide(L)'
;MGDGFAGDTLLRLAREGRFVVDSVRADRLIADIERTLAVVRGRLLLIDAWRHSPTASVELLPPGIADGVVDILFADQIAPSRLESALRELPKYVVALRLASRDEPAGHGPGR
;
A
#
# COMPACT_ATOMS: atom_id res chain seq x y z
N MET A 1 4.02 2.18 21.23
CA MET A 1 2.61 2.40 20.83
C MET A 1 2.65 3.41 19.68
N GLY A 2 2.63 2.94 18.42
CA GLY A 2 2.74 3.82 17.25
C GLY A 2 3.16 3.20 15.89
N ASP A 3 3.68 1.97 15.82
CA ASP A 3 4.34 1.48 14.57
C ASP A 3 3.45 0.62 13.66
N GLY A 4 2.14 0.88 13.67
CA GLY A 4 1.13 0.10 12.96
C GLY A 4 0.50 0.83 11.78
N PHE A 5 -0.11 0.07 10.88
CA PHE A 5 -1.09 0.62 9.95
C PHE A 5 -2.28 1.23 10.73
N ALA A 6 -2.84 2.31 10.21
CA ALA A 6 -3.88 3.12 10.85
C ALA A 6 -5.08 3.33 9.92
N GLY A 7 -5.42 2.34 9.10
CA GLY A 7 -6.42 2.49 8.03
C GLY A 7 -7.80 2.83 8.58
N ASP A 8 -8.21 2.19 9.67
CA ASP A 8 -9.49 2.47 10.32
C ASP A 8 -9.55 3.88 10.91
N THR A 9 -8.42 4.38 11.44
CA THR A 9 -8.35 5.73 11.99
C THR A 9 -8.44 6.77 10.88
N LEU A 10 -7.67 6.60 9.80
CA LEU A 10 -7.68 7.50 8.66
C LEU A 10 -9.07 7.53 7.99
N LEU A 11 -9.69 6.36 7.81
CA LEU A 11 -11.03 6.24 7.25
C LEU A 11 -12.09 6.92 8.14
N ARG A 12 -11.99 6.75 9.47
CA ARG A 12 -12.87 7.43 10.41
C ARG A 12 -12.74 8.95 10.31
N LEU A 13 -11.52 9.47 10.28
CA LEU A 13 -11.28 10.92 10.15
C LEU A 13 -11.81 11.48 8.83
N ALA A 14 -11.66 10.74 7.73
CA ALA A 14 -12.20 11.13 6.42
C ALA A 14 -13.74 11.20 6.45
N ARG A 15 -14.40 10.20 7.03
CA ARG A 15 -15.86 10.16 7.20
C ARG A 15 -16.39 11.29 8.10
N GLU A 16 -15.65 11.63 9.14
CA GLU A 16 -15.97 12.75 10.04
C GLU A 16 -15.69 14.12 9.40
N GLY A 17 -15.13 14.18 8.18
CA GLY A 17 -14.73 15.43 7.53
C GLY A 17 -13.54 16.13 8.21
N ARG A 18 -12.83 15.42 9.08
CA ARG A 18 -11.67 15.92 9.85
C ARG A 18 -10.32 15.62 9.19
N PHE A 19 -10.37 14.90 8.07
CA PHE A 19 -9.24 14.68 7.17
C PHE A 19 -9.65 15.16 5.79
N VAL A 20 -8.97 16.19 5.30
CA VAL A 20 -9.21 16.83 4.00
C VAL A 20 -7.87 16.95 3.29
N VAL A 21 -7.85 16.60 2.01
CA VAL A 21 -6.67 16.66 1.16
C VAL A 21 -7.08 17.26 -0.18
N ASP A 22 -6.21 18.11 -0.73
CA ASP A 22 -6.31 18.57 -2.10
C ASP A 22 -6.43 17.40 -3.09
N SER A 23 -7.29 17.54 -4.11
CA SER A 23 -7.61 16.44 -5.03
C SER A 23 -6.40 15.95 -5.83
N VAL A 24 -5.54 16.85 -6.31
CA VAL A 24 -4.31 16.47 -7.03
C VAL A 24 -3.37 15.68 -6.13
N ARG A 25 -3.22 16.09 -4.87
CA ARG A 25 -2.42 15.35 -3.89
C ARG A 25 -3.04 14.01 -3.53
N ALA A 26 -4.36 13.93 -3.37
CA ALA A 26 -5.07 12.69 -3.08
C ALA A 26 -4.86 11.67 -4.20
N ASP A 27 -4.98 12.08 -5.47
CA ASP A 27 -4.79 11.19 -6.62
C ASP A 27 -3.38 10.62 -6.71
N ARG A 28 -2.36 11.45 -6.48
CA ARG A 28 -0.95 10.99 -6.44
C ARG A 28 -0.73 9.95 -5.35
N LEU A 29 -1.22 10.23 -4.14
CA LEU A 29 -1.10 9.29 -3.02
C LEU A 29 -1.84 7.98 -3.29
N ILE A 30 -3.03 8.04 -3.88
CA ILE A 30 -3.79 6.86 -4.28
C ILE A 30 -2.99 6.04 -5.29
N ALA A 31 -2.45 6.66 -6.34
CA ALA A 31 -1.67 5.97 -7.36
C ALA A 31 -0.42 5.28 -6.77
N ASP A 32 0.28 5.94 -5.84
CA ASP A 32 1.44 5.37 -5.17
C ASP A 32 1.07 4.20 -4.25
N ILE A 33 -0.05 4.29 -3.53
CA ILE A 33 -0.56 3.19 -2.71
C ILE A 33 -0.99 2.01 -3.58
N GLU A 34 -1.67 2.25 -4.70
CA GLU A 34 -2.09 1.20 -5.64
C GLU A 34 -0.87 0.49 -6.27
N ARG A 35 0.18 1.25 -6.63
CA ARG A 35 1.45 0.66 -7.10
C ARG A 35 2.10 -0.20 -6.02
N THR A 36 2.10 0.28 -4.78
CA THR A 36 2.63 -0.47 -3.62
C THR A 36 1.83 -1.76 -3.40
N LEU A 37 0.50 -1.70 -3.50
CA LEU A 37 -0.38 -2.87 -3.39
C LEU A 37 -0.08 -3.92 -4.46
N ALA A 38 0.20 -3.51 -5.70
CA ALA A 38 0.60 -4.44 -6.76
C ALA A 38 1.90 -5.18 -6.41
N VAL A 39 2.91 -4.46 -5.89
CA VAL A 39 4.17 -5.05 -5.43
C VAL A 39 3.94 -6.02 -4.27
N VAL A 40 3.15 -5.62 -3.26
CA VAL A 40 2.84 -6.46 -2.09
C VAL A 40 2.14 -7.76 -2.50
N ARG A 41 1.18 -7.69 -3.44
CA ARG A 41 0.50 -8.88 -3.96
C ARG A 41 1.46 -9.83 -4.66
N GLY A 42 2.35 -9.31 -5.51
CA GLY A 42 3.37 -10.12 -6.19
C GLY A 42 4.28 -10.84 -5.20
N ARG A 43 4.71 -10.15 -4.13
CA ARG A 43 5.54 -10.75 -3.07
C ARG A 43 4.79 -11.84 -2.30
N LEU A 44 3.53 -11.62 -1.95
CA LEU A 44 2.73 -12.63 -1.25
C LEU A 44 2.50 -13.88 -2.10
N LEU A 45 2.25 -13.73 -3.40
CA LEU A 45 2.15 -14.88 -4.32
C LEU A 45 3.45 -15.68 -4.35
N LEU A 46 4.60 -15.00 -4.32
CA LEU A 46 5.90 -15.64 -4.29
C LEU A 46 6.14 -16.42 -2.98
N ILE A 47 5.84 -15.79 -1.84
CA ILE A 47 5.94 -16.43 -0.52
C ILE A 47 5.02 -17.66 -0.47
N ASP A 48 3.80 -17.53 -0.96
CA ASP A 48 2.82 -18.62 -0.98
C ASP A 48 3.28 -19.79 -1.86
N ALA A 49 3.78 -19.50 -3.07
CA ALA A 49 4.36 -20.51 -3.95
C ALA A 49 5.54 -21.24 -3.29
N TRP A 50 6.41 -20.51 -2.59
CA TRP A 50 7.54 -21.07 -1.87
C TRP A 50 7.11 -21.98 -0.71
N ARG A 51 6.10 -21.57 0.07
CA ARG A 51 5.56 -22.38 1.17
C ARG A 51 4.97 -23.71 0.68
N HIS A 52 4.34 -23.71 -0.49
CA HIS A 52 3.71 -24.90 -1.06
C HIS A 52 4.65 -25.79 -1.88
N SER A 53 5.72 -25.22 -2.45
CA SER A 53 6.74 -25.96 -3.19
C SER A 53 8.16 -25.39 -2.96
N PRO A 54 8.78 -25.71 -1.81
CA PRO A 54 10.09 -25.17 -1.44
C PRO A 54 11.25 -25.67 -2.32
N THR A 55 11.02 -26.71 -3.12
CA THR A 55 12.04 -27.44 -3.90
C THR A 55 12.21 -26.95 -5.33
N ALA A 56 11.44 -25.96 -5.80
CA ALA A 56 11.72 -25.26 -7.06
C ALA A 56 12.88 -24.27 -6.82
N SER A 57 14.09 -24.83 -6.71
CA SER A 57 15.28 -24.20 -6.15
C SER A 57 15.52 -22.79 -6.67
N VAL A 58 15.64 -21.84 -5.74
CA VAL A 58 16.21 -20.51 -5.96
C VAL A 58 17.54 -20.59 -6.75
N GLU A 59 18.28 -21.70 -6.60
CA GLU A 59 19.51 -22.01 -7.34
C GLU A 59 19.35 -22.19 -8.86
N LEU A 60 18.14 -22.49 -9.34
CA LEU A 60 17.82 -22.60 -10.77
C LEU A 60 17.40 -21.26 -11.39
N LEU A 61 17.19 -20.23 -10.55
CA LEU A 61 16.87 -18.90 -11.03
C LEU A 61 18.15 -18.15 -11.42
N PRO A 62 18.07 -17.25 -12.42
CA PRO A 62 19.16 -16.32 -12.70
C PRO A 62 19.55 -15.55 -11.42
N PRO A 63 20.84 -15.29 -11.16
CA PRO A 63 21.32 -14.71 -9.90
C PRO A 63 20.58 -13.44 -9.46
N GLY A 64 20.28 -12.52 -10.39
CA GLY A 64 19.53 -11.29 -10.06
C GLY A 64 18.05 -11.49 -9.73
N ILE A 65 17.47 -12.64 -10.07
CA ILE A 65 16.10 -13.01 -9.68
C ILE A 65 16.14 -13.77 -8.34
N ALA A 66 17.12 -14.66 -8.17
CA ALA A 66 17.35 -15.40 -6.93
C ALA A 66 17.53 -14.48 -5.72
N ASP A 67 18.38 -13.44 -5.85
CA ASP A 67 18.64 -12.48 -4.77
C ASP A 67 17.36 -11.77 -4.32
N GLY A 68 16.52 -11.35 -5.28
CA GLY A 68 15.24 -10.70 -4.99
C GLY A 68 14.24 -11.62 -4.28
N VAL A 69 14.23 -12.92 -4.62
CA VAL A 69 13.42 -13.92 -3.91
C VAL A 69 13.88 -14.09 -2.47
N VAL A 70 15.19 -14.24 -2.27
CA VAL A 70 15.80 -14.39 -0.95
C VAL A 70 15.44 -13.19 -0.08
N ASP A 71 15.62 -11.96 -0.58
CA ASP A 71 15.26 -10.73 0.15
C ASP A 71 13.80 -10.70 0.60
N ILE A 72 12.87 -11.15 -0.26
CA ILE A 72 11.44 -11.22 0.07
C ILE A 72 11.18 -12.22 1.19
N LEU A 73 11.79 -13.41 1.11
CA LEU A 73 11.63 -14.47 2.12
C LEU A 73 12.24 -14.06 3.47
N PHE A 74 13.41 -13.42 3.46
CA PHE A 74 14.04 -12.88 4.68
C PHE A 74 13.21 -11.75 5.28
N ALA A 75 12.68 -10.84 4.46
CA ALA A 75 11.82 -9.76 4.94
C ALA A 75 10.55 -10.29 5.63
N ASP A 76 9.95 -11.37 5.11
CA ASP A 76 8.81 -12.05 5.75
C ASP A 76 9.18 -12.67 7.11
N GLN A 77 10.40 -13.22 7.26
CA GLN A 77 10.87 -13.76 8.53
C GLN A 77 11.11 -12.68 9.59
N ILE A 78 11.63 -11.51 9.19
CA ILE A 78 11.92 -10.40 10.12
C ILE A 78 10.62 -9.71 10.57
N ALA A 79 9.65 -9.57 9.66
CA ALA A 79 8.39 -8.89 9.91
C ALA A 79 7.20 -9.76 9.45
N PRO A 80 6.90 -10.85 10.18
CA PRO A 80 5.88 -11.80 9.77
C PRO A 80 4.51 -11.13 9.67
N SER A 81 3.74 -11.54 8.67
CA SER A 81 2.38 -11.05 8.43
C SER A 81 2.27 -9.55 8.08
N ARG A 82 3.40 -8.85 7.89
CA ARG A 82 3.39 -7.41 7.61
C ARG A 82 2.86 -7.11 6.21
N LEU A 83 3.17 -7.97 5.24
CA LEU A 83 2.68 -7.84 3.86
C LEU A 83 1.17 -8.09 3.78
N GLU A 84 0.66 -9.11 4.47
CA GLU A 84 -0.76 -9.42 4.59
C GLU A 84 -1.51 -8.30 5.32
N SER A 85 -0.89 -7.73 6.35
CA SER A 85 -1.43 -6.56 7.05
C SER A 85 -1.47 -5.33 6.14
N ALA A 86 -0.43 -5.10 5.33
CA ALA A 86 -0.43 -4.03 4.33
C ALA A 86 -1.54 -4.22 3.30
N LEU A 87 -1.76 -5.46 2.84
CA LEU A 87 -2.82 -5.78 1.88
C LEU A 87 -4.23 -5.51 2.42
N ARG A 88 -4.43 -5.68 3.73
CA ARG A 88 -5.71 -5.36 4.41
C ARG A 88 -5.88 -3.87 4.70
N GLU A 89 -4.79 -3.17 4.98
CA GLU A 89 -4.84 -1.80 5.51
C GLU A 89 -4.70 -0.72 4.44
N LEU A 90 -3.80 -0.87 3.48
CA LEU A 90 -3.59 0.11 2.42
C LEU A 90 -4.85 0.41 1.58
N PRO A 91 -5.76 -0.55 1.30
CA PRO A 91 -7.03 -0.23 0.63
C PRO A 91 -7.90 0.74 1.44
N LYS A 92 -7.85 0.69 2.78
CA LYS A 92 -8.57 1.64 3.64
C LYS A 92 -8.04 3.06 3.47
N TYR A 93 -6.74 3.20 3.20
CA TYR A 93 -6.11 4.50 2.96
C TYR A 93 -6.58 5.08 1.63
N VAL A 94 -6.70 4.24 0.59
CA VAL A 94 -7.27 4.66 -0.71
C VAL A 94 -8.70 5.16 -0.52
N VAL A 95 -9.54 4.42 0.20
CA VAL A 95 -10.93 4.86 0.46
C VAL A 95 -10.96 6.16 1.26
N ALA A 96 -10.11 6.29 2.29
CA ALA A 96 -10.03 7.50 3.11
C ALA A 96 -9.58 8.71 2.28
N LEU A 97 -8.58 8.56 1.42
CA LEU A 97 -8.10 9.62 0.52
C LEU A 97 -9.17 10.04 -0.49
N ARG A 98 -9.92 9.09 -1.05
CA ARG A 98 -11.04 9.40 -1.96
C ARG A 98 -12.15 10.19 -1.26
N LEU A 99 -12.45 9.87 0.00
CA LEU A 99 -13.44 10.61 0.80
C LEU A 99 -12.94 11.99 1.25
N ALA A 100 -11.64 12.11 1.51
CA ALA A 100 -11.00 13.34 1.95
C ALA A 100 -10.67 14.30 0.79
N SER A 101 -10.66 13.79 -0.44
CA SER A 101 -10.40 14.57 -1.65
C SER A 101 -11.45 15.66 -1.80
N ARG A 102 -10.99 16.91 -1.87
CA ARG A 102 -11.81 18.04 -2.23
C ARG A 102 -11.13 18.81 -3.34
N ASP A 103 -11.91 19.21 -4.33
CA ASP A 103 -11.47 20.20 -5.29
C ASP A 103 -11.25 21.51 -4.56
N GLU A 104 -10.11 22.16 -4.80
CA GLU A 104 -9.99 23.56 -4.44
C GLU A 104 -11.13 24.31 -5.13
N PRO A 105 -11.91 25.13 -4.40
CA PRO A 105 -12.90 25.97 -5.06
C PRO A 105 -12.15 26.88 -6.02
N ALA A 106 -12.40 26.72 -7.32
CA ALA A 106 -11.96 27.65 -8.34
C ALA A 106 -12.37 29.06 -7.88
N GLY A 107 -11.38 29.89 -7.57
CA GLY A 107 -11.59 31.21 -7.01
C GLY A 107 -12.60 32.01 -7.84
N HIS A 108 -13.74 32.31 -7.21
CA HIS A 108 -14.74 33.24 -7.71
C HIS A 108 -14.21 34.68 -7.57
N GLY A 109 -13.78 35.27 -8.70
CA GLY A 109 -13.82 36.71 -9.01
C GLY A 109 -12.73 37.62 -8.41
N PRO A 110 -12.51 38.79 -9.02
CA PRO A 110 -13.51 39.82 -8.81
C PRO A 110 -14.11 40.35 -10.10
N GLY A 111 -15.43 40.52 -10.07
CA GLY A 111 -16.08 41.49 -10.94
C GLY A 111 -15.61 42.90 -10.57
N ARG A 112 -15.08 43.60 -11.56
CA ARG A 112 -15.36 45.00 -11.85
C ARG A 112 -14.89 45.33 -13.26
#